data_AF-A0A9E2Y928-F1
#
_entry.id   AF-A0A9E2Y928-F1
#
_cell.length_a   1.000
_cell.length_b   1.000
_cell.length_c   1.000
_cell.angle_alpha   90.00
_cell.angle_beta   90.00
_cell.angle_gamma   90.00
#
_symmetry.space_group_name_H-M   'P 1'
#
loop_
_entity.id
_entity.type
_entity.pdbx_description
1 polymer ?
#
loop_
_entity_poly.entity_id
_entity_poly.type
_entity_poly.pdbx_seq_one_letter_code
_entity_poly.pdbx_strand_id
1 'polypeptide(L)'
;MKHGTVCGLDIGTTKTCTVVAVSGPSGLEIVGVGEAPSLGMRKGVVVDLDETIKSIEAATEKAERMAGVHFNEVFVGITGDHIRSTNNRAVVAVSSDDREVTQGDVRRVIDASKIINLPSDRQIIHALPRYFTVDGQEGVSDPVGMAGGRLEVDTHIVTGSTSFITNVLKCVQRAGLEANAVVFEPLASSAATLLQEEKQVGVVLLDIGGGTTDIAVYSLGSAIYTATLPVGGNVLTSDISLGLKTTLAEAEDVKKRLGAAEDERSFEVHTLDGRARREHSTAELRQIVVPRVLEMLRMANQKIAENVPRDLV
;
A
#
# COMPACT_ATOMS: atom_id res chain seq x y z
N MET A 1 21.71 -13.45 -0.77
CA MET A 1 20.64 -14.42 -0.38
C MET A 1 21.08 -15.87 -0.56
N LYS A 2 20.75 -16.80 0.38
CA LYS A 2 20.62 -18.23 0.01
C LYS A 2 19.55 -18.29 -1.09
N HIS A 3 19.82 -18.97 -2.20
CA HIS A 3 18.92 -18.96 -3.36
C HIS A 3 17.50 -19.36 -2.95
N GLY A 4 16.55 -18.42 -3.03
CA GLY A 4 15.11 -18.67 -2.87
C GLY A 4 14.40 -17.98 -1.70
N THR A 5 15.05 -17.21 -0.83
CA THR A 5 14.38 -16.49 0.28
C THR A 5 14.01 -15.05 -0.10
N VAL A 6 12.75 -14.67 0.12
CA VAL A 6 12.22 -13.30 -0.07
C VAL A 6 11.68 -12.80 1.26
N CYS A 7 11.97 -11.55 1.61
CA CYS A 7 11.45 -10.92 2.82
C CYS A 7 10.68 -9.64 2.49
N GLY A 8 9.46 -9.53 3.02
CA GLY A 8 8.66 -8.30 2.99
C GLY A 8 8.65 -7.64 4.37
N LEU A 9 8.82 -6.32 4.40
CA LEU A 9 8.77 -5.49 5.60
C LEU A 9 7.71 -4.39 5.41
N ASP A 10 6.65 -4.43 6.20
CA ASP A 10 5.60 -3.42 6.27
C ASP A 10 5.78 -2.61 7.56
N ILE A 11 5.96 -1.29 7.45
CA ILE A 11 6.20 -0.37 8.57
C ILE A 11 4.95 0.50 8.77
N GLY A 12 3.88 -0.14 9.20
CA GLY A 12 2.59 0.51 9.42
C GLY A 12 2.55 1.48 10.60
N THR A 13 1.46 2.25 10.68
CA THR A 13 1.20 3.22 11.77
C THR A 13 0.93 2.53 13.12
N THR A 14 0.35 1.34 13.11
CA THR A 14 -0.05 0.63 14.35
C THR A 14 0.86 -0.56 14.66
N LYS A 15 1.41 -1.20 13.62
CA LYS A 15 2.32 -2.34 13.74
C LYS A 15 3.34 -2.33 12.61
N THR A 16 4.49 -2.90 12.89
CA THR A 16 5.48 -3.31 11.89
C THR A 16 5.38 -4.83 11.71
N CYS A 17 5.30 -5.29 10.47
CA CYS A 17 5.17 -6.69 10.10
C CYS A 17 6.33 -7.11 9.19
N THR A 18 6.88 -8.29 9.44
CA THR A 18 7.92 -8.89 8.62
C THR A 18 7.50 -10.29 8.23
N VAL A 19 7.55 -10.60 6.94
CA VAL A 19 7.18 -11.91 6.40
C VAL A 19 8.36 -12.46 5.59
N VAL A 20 8.79 -13.66 5.93
CA VAL A 20 9.84 -14.41 5.23
C VAL A 20 9.17 -15.53 4.47
N ALA A 21 9.45 -15.59 3.17
CA ALA A 21 8.96 -16.63 2.28
C ALA A 21 10.09 -17.28 1.50
N VAL A 22 9.89 -18.53 1.09
CA VAL A 22 10.80 -19.25 0.20
C VAL A 22 10.08 -19.71 -1.07
N SER A 23 10.82 -19.92 -2.16
CA SER A 23 10.27 -20.56 -3.34
C SER A 23 9.88 -22.01 -3.06
N GLY A 24 8.60 -22.34 -3.25
CA GLY A 24 8.04 -23.69 -3.21
C GLY A 24 7.45 -24.10 -4.56
N PRO A 25 6.88 -25.33 -4.66
CA PRO A 25 6.39 -25.88 -5.93
C PRO A 25 5.24 -25.11 -6.56
N SER A 26 4.42 -24.42 -5.75
CA SER A 26 3.22 -23.69 -6.18
C SER A 26 3.32 -22.17 -6.01
N GLY A 27 4.53 -21.65 -5.77
CA GLY A 27 4.75 -20.23 -5.52
C GLY A 27 5.55 -19.98 -4.24
N LEU A 28 5.30 -18.84 -3.59
CA LEU A 28 5.98 -18.49 -2.34
C LEU A 28 5.31 -19.18 -1.16
N GLU A 29 6.12 -19.83 -0.32
CA GLU A 29 5.70 -20.44 0.94
C GLU A 29 6.20 -19.61 2.11
N ILE A 30 5.28 -19.19 3.00
CA ILE A 30 5.63 -18.40 4.19
C ILE A 30 6.29 -19.33 5.21
N VAL A 31 7.53 -19.00 5.60
CA VAL A 31 8.32 -19.75 6.59
C VAL A 31 8.53 -18.98 7.88
N GLY A 32 8.29 -17.66 7.90
CA GLY A 32 8.39 -16.85 9.11
C GLY A 32 7.53 -15.61 9.06
N VAL A 33 6.95 -15.26 10.20
CA VAL A 33 6.20 -14.02 10.40
C VAL A 33 6.62 -13.43 11.73
N GLY A 34 6.81 -12.12 11.75
CA GLY A 34 7.12 -11.37 12.94
C GLY A 34 6.36 -10.05 12.95
N GLU A 35 5.78 -9.71 14.10
CA GLU A 35 5.05 -8.47 14.28
C GLU A 35 5.50 -7.76 15.56
N ALA A 36 5.55 -6.43 15.50
CA ALA A 36 5.81 -5.56 16.64
C ALA A 36 4.87 -4.34 16.63
N PRO A 37 4.44 -3.82 17.78
CA PRO A 37 3.77 -2.52 17.84
C PRO A 37 4.63 -1.43 17.21
N SER A 38 4.01 -0.50 16.49
CA SER A 38 4.68 0.64 15.87
C SER A 38 4.40 1.91 16.67
N LEU A 39 5.45 2.56 17.16
CA LEU A 39 5.36 3.78 17.98
C LEU A 39 5.99 5.00 17.29
N GLY A 40 6.88 4.78 16.32
CA GLY A 40 7.56 5.84 15.58
C GLY A 40 6.89 6.28 14.28
N MET A 41 5.74 5.69 13.92
CA MET A 41 5.00 6.01 12.69
C MET A 41 3.71 6.77 12.97
N ARG A 42 3.39 7.72 12.10
CA ARG A 42 2.09 8.42 12.09
C ARG A 42 1.65 8.68 10.66
N LYS A 43 0.53 8.07 10.26
CA LYS A 43 -0.11 8.26 8.94
C LYS A 43 0.85 8.03 7.76
N GLY A 44 1.65 6.96 7.86
CA GLY A 44 2.64 6.58 6.84
C GLY A 44 3.96 7.37 6.87
N VAL A 45 4.18 8.20 7.91
CA VAL A 45 5.41 9.00 8.04
C VAL A 45 6.12 8.67 9.35
N VAL A 46 7.46 8.58 9.28
CA VAL A 46 8.31 8.44 10.48
C VAL A 46 8.31 9.75 11.26
N VAL A 47 7.85 9.68 12.51
CA VAL A 47 7.87 10.80 13.47
C VAL A 47 8.91 10.60 14.59
N ASP A 48 9.33 9.36 14.83
CA ASP A 48 10.41 9.01 15.76
C ASP A 48 11.26 7.88 15.14
N LEU A 49 12.51 8.19 14.79
CA LEU A 49 13.42 7.25 14.15
C LEU A 49 13.76 6.08 15.08
N ASP A 50 14.04 6.35 16.36
CA ASP A 50 14.55 5.35 17.29
C ASP A 50 13.46 4.33 17.64
N GLU A 51 12.22 4.79 17.84
CA GLU A 51 11.08 3.90 18.05
C GLU A 51 10.75 3.08 16.78
N THR A 52 10.85 3.67 15.58
CA THR A 52 10.67 2.90 14.34
C THR A 52 11.75 1.82 14.17
N ILE A 53 13.01 2.12 14.49
CA ILE A 53 14.11 1.13 14.42
C ILE A 53 13.82 -0.05 15.35
N LYS A 54 13.46 0.22 16.62
CA LYS A 54 13.11 -0.83 17.59
C LYS A 54 11.95 -1.71 17.11
N SER A 55 10.92 -1.12 16.50
CA SER A 55 9.79 -1.87 15.94
C SER A 55 10.22 -2.78 14.78
N ILE A 56 11.12 -2.31 13.92
CA ILE A 56 11.68 -3.10 12.82
C ILE A 56 12.49 -4.28 13.38
N GLU A 57 13.45 -4.02 14.27
CA GLU A 57 14.29 -5.05 14.89
C GLU A 57 13.44 -6.12 15.61
N ALA A 58 12.43 -5.69 16.37
CA ALA A 58 11.57 -6.62 17.08
C ALA A 58 10.71 -7.49 16.15
N ALA A 59 10.26 -6.95 15.01
CA ALA A 59 9.51 -7.71 14.02
C ALA A 59 10.41 -8.67 13.24
N THR A 60 11.59 -8.21 12.80
CA THR A 60 12.52 -9.04 12.01
C THR A 60 13.09 -10.18 12.84
N GLU A 61 13.50 -9.93 14.08
CA GLU A 61 13.98 -10.99 14.98
C GLU A 61 12.94 -12.10 15.18
N LYS A 62 11.65 -11.75 15.30
CA LYS A 62 10.58 -12.75 15.43
C LYS A 62 10.43 -13.58 14.15
N ALA A 63 10.48 -12.91 12.99
CA ALA A 63 10.38 -13.58 11.70
C ALA A 63 11.58 -14.51 11.45
N GLU A 64 12.80 -14.06 11.74
CA GLU A 64 14.03 -14.87 11.65
C GLU A 64 13.99 -16.09 12.56
N ARG A 65 13.58 -15.91 13.83
CA ARG A 65 13.44 -17.02 14.78
C ARG A 65 12.44 -18.07 14.29
N MET A 66 11.31 -17.63 13.71
CA MET A 66 10.30 -18.55 13.18
C MET A 66 10.79 -19.27 11.92
N ALA A 67 11.47 -18.56 11.02
CA ALA A 67 11.97 -19.13 9.77
C ALA A 67 13.26 -19.95 9.93
N GLY A 68 14.00 -19.79 11.04
CA GLY A 68 15.31 -20.42 11.23
C GLY A 68 16.37 -19.94 10.24
N VAL A 69 16.20 -18.74 9.68
CA VAL A 69 17.13 -18.13 8.71
C VAL A 69 17.40 -16.69 9.08
N HIS A 70 18.63 -16.26 8.81
CA HIS A 70 18.97 -14.84 8.82
C HIS A 70 18.83 -14.24 7.43
N PHE A 71 18.36 -12.99 7.37
CA PHE A 71 18.25 -12.23 6.14
C PHE A 71 18.66 -10.77 6.36
N ASN A 72 19.23 -10.18 5.31
CA ASN A 72 19.69 -8.79 5.35
C ASN A 72 18.98 -7.94 4.30
N GLU A 73 18.30 -8.56 3.33
CA GLU A 73 17.70 -7.89 2.18
C GLU A 73 16.17 -7.98 2.28
N VAL A 74 15.47 -6.84 2.15
CA VAL A 74 14.01 -6.75 2.31
C VAL A 74 13.34 -5.90 1.23
N PHE A 75 12.12 -6.24 0.87
CA PHE A 75 11.19 -5.36 0.14
C PHE A 75 10.40 -4.55 1.15
N VAL A 76 10.45 -3.22 1.05
CA VAL A 76 9.86 -2.32 2.06
C VAL A 76 8.57 -1.73 1.54
N GLY A 77 7.46 -1.99 2.23
CA GLY A 77 6.17 -1.32 2.01
C GLY A 77 6.26 0.14 2.44
N ILE A 78 5.72 1.03 1.61
CA ILE A 78 5.48 2.42 1.97
C ILE A 78 4.05 2.83 1.63
N THR A 79 3.53 3.73 2.44
CA THR A 79 2.27 4.44 2.24
C THR A 79 2.39 5.86 2.77
N GLY A 80 1.41 6.71 2.48
CA GLY A 80 1.22 7.98 3.17
C GLY A 80 0.68 9.06 2.26
N ASP A 81 0.18 10.15 2.85
CA ASP A 81 -0.38 11.29 2.11
C ASP A 81 0.65 12.04 1.23
N HIS A 82 1.92 11.65 1.25
CA HIS A 82 2.93 12.18 0.34
C HIS A 82 2.97 11.48 -1.02
N ILE A 83 2.30 10.33 -1.15
CA ILE A 83 2.26 9.55 -2.39
C ILE A 83 1.25 10.18 -3.37
N ARG A 84 1.63 10.26 -4.64
CA ARG A 84 0.78 10.76 -5.73
C ARG A 84 0.99 9.90 -6.95
N SER A 85 -0.07 9.71 -7.74
CA SER A 85 0.03 9.07 -9.04
C SER A 85 -0.25 10.03 -10.19
N THR A 86 0.37 9.77 -11.34
CA THR A 86 0.05 10.44 -12.61
C THR A 86 0.20 9.43 -13.75
N ASN A 87 -0.57 9.61 -14.83
CA ASN A 87 -0.40 8.81 -16.04
C ASN A 87 0.39 9.64 -17.05
N ASN A 88 1.41 9.04 -17.65
CA ASN A 88 2.25 9.69 -18.65
C ASN A 88 2.36 8.85 -19.91
N ARG A 89 2.24 9.51 -21.07
CA ARG A 89 2.43 8.89 -22.39
C ARG A 89 3.79 9.25 -22.93
N ALA A 90 4.53 8.26 -23.43
CA ALA A 90 5.79 8.49 -24.14
C ALA A 90 5.79 7.79 -25.49
N VAL A 91 6.66 8.26 -26.38
CA VAL A 91 6.79 7.78 -27.76
C VAL A 91 8.25 7.66 -28.16
N VAL A 92 8.57 6.61 -28.90
CA VAL A 92 9.87 6.42 -29.54
C VAL A 92 9.69 5.92 -30.98
N ALA A 93 10.65 6.23 -31.85
CA ALA A 93 10.77 5.57 -33.14
C ALA A 93 11.29 4.14 -32.95
N VAL A 94 10.73 3.19 -33.71
CA VAL A 94 11.25 1.82 -33.79
C VAL A 94 12.56 1.85 -34.56
N SER A 95 13.58 1.22 -33.98
CA SER A 95 14.97 1.40 -34.42
C SER A 95 15.43 0.38 -35.45
N SER A 96 14.68 -0.72 -35.65
CA SER A 96 15.07 -1.78 -36.56
C SER A 96 14.80 -1.42 -38.03
N ASP A 97 15.65 -1.95 -38.92
CA ASP A 97 15.54 -1.70 -40.37
C ASP A 97 14.26 -2.30 -40.98
N ASP A 98 13.78 -3.40 -40.42
CA ASP A 98 12.53 -4.08 -40.78
C ASP A 98 11.28 -3.46 -40.12
N ARG A 99 11.46 -2.44 -39.27
CA ARG A 99 10.41 -1.79 -38.48
C ARG A 99 9.66 -2.76 -37.55
N GLU A 100 10.30 -3.85 -37.15
CA GLU A 100 9.82 -4.73 -36.10
C GLU A 100 10.15 -4.17 -34.71
N VAL A 101 9.15 -4.08 -33.84
CA VAL A 101 9.35 -3.65 -32.45
C VAL A 101 10.20 -4.68 -31.71
N THR A 102 11.31 -4.21 -31.17
CA THR A 102 12.25 -5.01 -30.36
C THR A 102 12.07 -4.76 -28.87
N GLN A 103 12.60 -5.67 -28.05
CA GLN A 103 12.71 -5.47 -26.60
C GLN A 103 13.51 -4.19 -26.23
N GLY A 104 14.46 -3.80 -27.08
CA GLY A 104 15.19 -2.54 -26.93
C GLY A 104 14.29 -1.32 -27.08
N ASP A 105 13.38 -1.34 -28.05
CA ASP A 105 12.40 -0.27 -28.25
C ASP A 105 11.43 -0.15 -27.06
N VAL A 106 10.96 -1.30 -26.54
CA VAL A 106 10.09 -1.35 -25.34
C VAL A 106 10.79 -0.75 -24.12
N ARG A 107 12.05 -1.12 -23.87
CA ARG A 107 12.82 -0.53 -22.76
C ARG A 107 12.97 0.98 -22.93
N ARG A 108 13.30 1.44 -24.15
CA ARG A 108 13.47 2.87 -24.44
C ARG A 108 12.18 3.66 -24.24
N VAL A 109 11.03 3.14 -24.66
CA VAL A 109 9.75 3.86 -24.50
C VAL A 109 9.32 3.94 -23.03
N ILE A 110 9.58 2.88 -22.24
CA ILE A 110 9.34 2.88 -20.79
C ILE A 110 10.28 3.84 -20.07
N ASP A 111 11.56 3.90 -20.46
CA ASP A 111 12.49 4.85 -19.87
C ASP A 111 12.15 6.29 -20.23
N ALA A 112 11.67 6.53 -21.46
CA ALA A 112 11.14 7.83 -21.87
C ALA A 112 9.88 8.22 -21.08
N SER A 113 9.00 7.26 -20.72
CA SER A 113 7.80 7.57 -19.93
C SER A 113 8.10 7.98 -18.50
N LYS A 114 9.27 7.63 -17.96
CA LYS A 114 9.73 8.09 -16.64
C LYS A 114 10.19 9.55 -16.63
N ILE A 115 10.43 10.16 -17.79
CA ILE A 115 10.88 11.56 -17.91
C ILE A 115 9.66 12.47 -17.75
N ILE A 116 9.36 12.82 -16.50
CA ILE A 116 8.28 13.74 -16.13
C ILE A 116 8.82 14.97 -15.39
N ASN A 117 8.08 16.08 -15.47
CA ASN A 117 8.37 17.25 -14.65
C ASN A 117 8.03 16.96 -13.19
N LEU A 118 9.03 16.50 -12.45
CA LEU A 118 8.90 16.19 -11.03
C LEU A 118 9.57 17.28 -10.18
N PRO A 119 8.89 17.80 -9.15
CA PRO A 119 9.53 18.65 -8.14
C PRO A 119 10.77 17.97 -7.53
N SER A 120 11.76 18.77 -7.15
CA SER A 120 13.06 18.27 -6.64
C SER A 120 12.95 17.51 -5.31
N ASP A 121 11.85 17.69 -4.58
CA ASP A 121 11.54 17.02 -3.32
C ASP A 121 10.80 15.69 -3.50
N ARG A 122 10.61 15.23 -4.75
CA ARG A 122 9.93 13.98 -5.05
C ARG A 122 10.79 13.04 -5.89
N GLN A 123 10.50 11.75 -5.78
CA GLN A 123 11.09 10.70 -6.60
C GLN A 123 10.03 9.71 -7.09
N ILE A 124 10.31 9.05 -8.21
CA ILE A 124 9.50 7.96 -8.76
C ILE A 124 9.73 6.71 -7.90
N ILE A 125 8.64 6.06 -7.50
CA ILE A 125 8.65 4.79 -6.76
C ILE A 125 8.34 3.65 -7.73
N HIS A 126 7.26 3.80 -8.53
CA HIS A 126 6.83 2.82 -9.53
C HIS A 126 6.55 3.49 -10.87
N ALA A 127 6.87 2.79 -11.95
CA ALA A 127 6.46 3.13 -13.31
C ALA A 127 5.87 1.86 -13.92
N LEU A 128 4.54 1.80 -14.02
CA LEU A 128 3.78 0.62 -14.43
C LEU A 128 3.24 0.84 -15.85
N PRO A 129 3.83 0.20 -16.88
CA PRO A 129 3.28 0.25 -18.23
C PRO A 129 1.86 -0.34 -18.23
N ARG A 130 0.91 0.36 -18.84
CA ARG A 130 -0.50 -0.06 -18.90
C ARG A 130 -0.79 -0.76 -20.23
N TYR A 131 -0.52 -0.06 -21.32
CA TYR A 131 -0.65 -0.58 -22.68
C TYR A 131 0.26 0.20 -23.62
N PHE A 132 0.51 -0.41 -24.77
CA PHE A 132 1.28 0.16 -25.86
C PHE A 132 0.37 0.59 -27.00
N THR A 133 0.90 1.47 -27.84
CA THR A 133 0.31 1.83 -29.13
C THR A 133 1.36 1.66 -30.22
N VAL A 134 1.05 0.88 -31.26
CA VAL A 134 1.94 0.67 -32.42
C VAL A 134 1.28 1.30 -33.64
N ASP A 135 1.88 2.34 -34.22
CA ASP A 135 1.36 3.08 -35.37
C ASP A 135 -0.14 3.47 -35.28
N GLY A 136 -0.60 3.83 -34.08
CA GLY A 136 -1.98 4.23 -33.80
C GLY A 136 -2.92 3.09 -33.36
N GLN A 137 -2.48 1.83 -33.40
CA GLN A 137 -3.22 0.71 -32.82
C GLN A 137 -3.04 0.69 -31.30
N GLU A 138 -4.05 1.14 -30.55
CA GLU A 138 -4.03 1.20 -29.08
C GLU A 138 -4.36 -0.16 -28.43
N GLY A 139 -4.08 -0.29 -27.12
CA GLY A 139 -4.44 -1.46 -26.32
C GLY A 139 -3.53 -2.68 -26.50
N VAL A 140 -2.34 -2.50 -27.08
CA VAL A 140 -1.36 -3.58 -27.27
C VAL A 140 -0.71 -3.91 -25.93
N SER A 141 -0.77 -5.18 -25.48
CA SER A 141 -0.14 -5.63 -24.23
C SER A 141 1.35 -5.96 -24.39
N ASP A 142 1.69 -6.70 -25.44
CA ASP A 142 3.07 -7.03 -25.82
C ASP A 142 3.30 -6.61 -27.28
N PRO A 143 4.05 -5.51 -27.52
CA PRO A 143 4.27 -5.00 -28.86
C PRO A 143 5.43 -5.70 -29.57
N VAL A 144 6.21 -6.56 -28.90
CA VAL A 144 7.42 -7.15 -29.50
C VAL A 144 7.05 -8.05 -30.67
N GLY A 145 7.75 -7.89 -31.80
CA GLY A 145 7.46 -8.59 -33.04
C GLY A 145 6.37 -7.94 -33.90
N MET A 146 5.71 -6.87 -33.42
CA MET A 146 4.78 -6.11 -34.26
C MET A 146 5.54 -5.19 -35.21
N ALA A 147 5.04 -5.07 -36.45
CA ALA A 147 5.55 -4.10 -37.40
C ALA A 147 4.99 -2.71 -37.10
N GLY A 148 5.86 -1.71 -36.97
CA GLY A 148 5.48 -0.31 -36.83
C GLY A 148 6.66 0.66 -36.82
N GLY A 149 6.44 1.88 -37.26
CA GLY A 149 7.46 2.94 -37.20
C GLY A 149 7.51 3.66 -35.85
N ARG A 150 6.39 3.66 -35.11
CA ARG A 150 6.20 4.41 -33.88
C ARG A 150 5.63 3.51 -32.78
N LEU A 151 6.33 3.49 -31.64
CA LEU A 151 5.89 2.80 -30.43
C LEU A 151 5.60 3.83 -29.35
N GLU A 152 4.42 3.74 -28.74
CA GLU A 152 4.01 4.55 -27.60
C GLU A 152 3.67 3.67 -26.40
N VAL A 153 3.76 4.24 -25.20
CA VAL A 153 3.35 3.58 -23.96
C VAL A 153 2.56 4.56 -23.10
N ASP A 154 1.45 4.10 -22.52
CA ASP A 154 0.78 4.76 -21.40
C ASP A 154 1.29 4.14 -20.10
N THR A 155 1.82 4.94 -19.18
CA THR A 155 2.45 4.46 -17.94
C THR A 155 1.81 5.12 -16.73
N HIS A 156 1.41 4.31 -15.75
CA HIS A 156 1.01 4.77 -14.43
C HIS A 156 2.26 4.99 -13.57
N ILE A 157 2.51 6.23 -13.18
CA ILE A 157 3.69 6.61 -12.40
C ILE A 157 3.25 6.95 -10.98
N VAL A 158 3.85 6.27 -10.01
CA VAL A 158 3.70 6.55 -8.58
C VAL A 158 4.93 7.29 -8.10
N THR A 159 4.73 8.43 -7.44
CA THR A 159 5.80 9.25 -6.87
C THR A 159 5.57 9.49 -5.39
N GLY A 160 6.64 9.75 -4.65
CA GLY A 160 6.58 10.10 -3.23
C GLY A 160 7.60 11.18 -2.86
N SER A 161 7.41 11.78 -1.69
CA SER A 161 8.39 12.66 -1.07
C SER A 161 9.72 11.94 -0.85
N THR A 162 10.80 12.51 -1.38
CA THR A 162 12.16 11.99 -1.24
C THR A 162 12.58 11.94 0.22
N SER A 163 12.19 12.94 1.03
CA SER A 163 12.58 13.02 2.44
C SER A 163 11.92 11.93 3.29
N PHE A 164 10.63 11.64 3.07
CA PHE A 164 9.93 10.60 3.82
C PHE A 164 10.42 9.20 3.48
N ILE A 165 10.62 8.91 2.19
CA ILE A 165 11.21 7.63 1.75
C ILE A 165 12.62 7.48 2.34
N THR A 166 13.44 8.53 2.30
CA THR A 166 14.80 8.50 2.87
C THR A 166 14.78 8.21 4.37
N ASN A 167 13.81 8.74 5.12
CA ASN A 167 13.70 8.45 6.56
C ASN A 167 13.34 7.00 6.83
N VAL A 168 12.42 6.42 6.05
CA VAL A 168 12.11 4.98 6.13
C VAL A 168 13.35 4.13 5.84
N LEU A 169 14.05 4.42 4.74
CA LEU A 169 15.27 3.70 4.35
C LEU A 169 16.38 3.81 5.41
N LYS A 170 16.52 4.97 6.05
CA LYS A 170 17.45 5.15 7.17
C LYS A 170 17.09 4.27 8.37
N CYS A 171 15.81 4.13 8.71
CA CYS A 171 15.39 3.22 9.78
C CYS A 171 15.73 1.76 9.44
N VAL A 172 15.41 1.34 8.21
CA VAL A 172 15.72 -0.01 7.70
C VAL A 172 17.22 -0.29 7.77
N GLN A 173 18.05 0.65 7.29
CA GLN A 173 19.50 0.54 7.33
C GLN A 173 20.05 0.46 8.76
N ARG A 174 19.53 1.28 9.67
CA ARG A 174 19.98 1.31 11.08
C ARG A 174 19.54 0.07 11.87
N ALA A 175 18.47 -0.59 11.45
CA ALA A 175 18.05 -1.89 11.97
C ALA A 175 18.87 -3.07 11.39
N GLY A 176 19.92 -2.80 10.61
CA GLY A 176 20.82 -3.82 10.06
C GLY A 176 20.34 -4.48 8.76
N LEU A 177 19.36 -3.89 8.07
CA LEU A 177 18.77 -4.40 6.84
C LEU A 177 19.12 -3.51 5.63
N GLU A 178 18.98 -4.05 4.43
CA GLU A 178 19.14 -3.39 3.15
C GLU A 178 17.81 -3.49 2.38
N ALA A 179 17.32 -2.36 1.87
CA ALA A 179 16.10 -2.32 1.09
C ALA A 179 16.42 -2.63 -0.38
N ASN A 180 15.94 -3.78 -0.88
CA ASN A 180 16.10 -4.16 -2.29
C ASN A 180 15.23 -3.30 -3.20
N ALA A 181 14.00 -3.03 -2.75
CA ALA A 181 13.10 -2.11 -3.41
C ALA A 181 12.09 -1.56 -2.41
N VAL A 182 11.50 -0.44 -2.78
CA VAL A 182 10.39 0.18 -2.08
C VAL A 182 9.11 -0.08 -2.86
N VAL A 183 8.10 -0.64 -2.21
CA VAL A 183 6.83 -1.03 -2.82
C VAL A 183 5.72 -0.15 -2.27
N PHE A 184 4.91 0.43 -3.14
CA PHE A 184 3.73 1.17 -2.69
C PHE A 184 2.69 0.15 -2.23
N GLU A 185 2.30 0.22 -0.96
CA GLU A 185 1.46 -0.79 -0.29
C GLU A 185 0.21 -1.21 -1.06
N PRO A 186 -0.64 -0.29 -1.58
CA PRO A 186 -1.83 -0.71 -2.34
C PRO A 186 -1.51 -1.58 -3.57
N LEU A 187 -0.34 -1.44 -4.22
CA LEU A 187 0.07 -2.35 -5.30
C LEU A 187 0.37 -3.76 -4.78
N ALA A 188 1.01 -3.85 -3.60
CA ALA A 188 1.27 -5.13 -2.93
C ALA A 188 -0.04 -5.78 -2.46
N SER A 189 -0.93 -5.00 -1.83
CA SER A 189 -2.26 -5.44 -1.41
C SER A 189 -3.07 -5.94 -2.60
N SER A 190 -3.06 -5.21 -3.73
CA SER A 190 -3.70 -5.65 -4.98
C SER A 190 -3.05 -6.88 -5.63
N ALA A 191 -1.76 -7.13 -5.42
CA ALA A 191 -1.13 -8.36 -5.89
C ALA A 191 -1.52 -9.56 -5.02
N ALA A 192 -1.78 -9.34 -3.73
CA ALA A 192 -2.12 -10.38 -2.77
C ALA A 192 -3.61 -10.76 -2.77
N THR A 193 -4.52 -9.83 -3.09
CA THR A 193 -5.97 -10.04 -2.87
C THR A 193 -6.81 -10.06 -4.14
N LEU A 194 -6.38 -9.41 -5.22
CA LEU A 194 -7.19 -9.27 -6.44
C LEU A 194 -6.85 -10.32 -7.49
N LEU A 195 -7.88 -10.87 -8.10
CA LEU A 195 -7.78 -11.71 -9.29
C LEU A 195 -7.47 -10.88 -10.54
N GLN A 196 -6.93 -11.52 -11.58
CA GLN A 196 -6.65 -10.83 -12.83
C GLN A 196 -7.94 -10.40 -13.52
N GLU A 197 -8.99 -11.22 -13.44
CA GLU A 197 -10.31 -10.95 -14.01
C GLU A 197 -10.95 -9.70 -13.39
N GLU A 198 -10.80 -9.49 -12.08
CA GLU A 198 -11.27 -8.28 -11.40
C GLU A 198 -10.55 -7.04 -11.91
N LYS A 199 -9.22 -7.13 -12.11
CA LYS A 199 -8.43 -6.03 -12.70
C LYS A 199 -8.81 -5.73 -14.14
N GLN A 200 -9.21 -6.76 -14.91
CA GLN A 200 -9.66 -6.60 -16.29
C GLN A 200 -11.00 -5.87 -16.39
N VAL A 201 -11.99 -6.29 -15.60
CA VAL A 201 -13.33 -5.70 -15.61
C VAL A 201 -13.33 -4.29 -15.01
N GLY A 202 -12.57 -4.07 -13.96
CA GLY A 202 -12.56 -2.82 -13.20
C GLY A 202 -12.78 -3.10 -11.72
N VAL A 203 -11.89 -2.62 -10.87
CA VAL A 203 -11.98 -2.85 -9.42
C VAL A 203 -11.31 -1.73 -8.64
N VAL A 204 -11.92 -1.37 -7.51
CA VAL A 204 -11.34 -0.48 -6.50
C VAL A 204 -10.91 -1.32 -5.31
N LEU A 205 -9.62 -1.31 -5.02
CA LEU A 205 -9.08 -1.80 -3.75
C LEU A 205 -8.96 -0.63 -2.77
N LEU A 206 -9.53 -0.82 -1.58
CA LEU A 206 -9.36 0.06 -0.43
C LEU A 206 -8.67 -0.73 0.69
N ASP A 207 -7.45 -0.32 1.03
CA ASP A 207 -6.68 -0.87 2.14
C ASP A 207 -6.77 0.09 3.33
N ILE A 208 -7.60 -0.25 4.32
CA ILE A 208 -7.90 0.59 5.48
C ILE A 208 -6.99 0.18 6.64
N GLY A 209 -5.83 0.83 6.71
CA GLY A 209 -4.86 0.66 7.79
C GLY A 209 -5.21 1.45 9.06
N GLY A 210 -4.25 1.50 10.00
CA GLY A 210 -4.43 2.23 11.25
C GLY A 210 -4.41 3.76 11.08
N GLY A 211 -3.51 4.27 10.24
CA GLY A 211 -3.32 5.71 10.03
C GLY A 211 -3.73 6.23 8.64
N THR A 212 -3.90 5.32 7.69
CA THR A 212 -4.12 5.62 6.26
C THR A 212 -5.18 4.69 5.68
N THR A 213 -5.82 5.18 4.62
CA THR A 213 -6.66 4.40 3.72
C THR A 213 -6.05 4.54 2.34
N ASP A 214 -5.54 3.45 1.82
CA ASP A 214 -4.87 3.36 0.54
C ASP A 214 -5.84 2.91 -0.56
N ILE A 215 -5.67 3.49 -1.74
CA ILE A 215 -6.59 3.34 -2.88
C ILE A 215 -5.77 2.87 -4.08
N ALA A 216 -6.21 1.76 -4.68
CA ALA A 216 -5.80 1.40 -6.03
C ALA A 216 -7.02 1.11 -6.90
N VAL A 217 -7.03 1.71 -8.08
CA VAL A 217 -8.08 1.53 -9.07
C VAL A 217 -7.46 0.86 -10.28
N TYR A 218 -8.03 -0.28 -10.66
CA TYR A 218 -7.64 -1.03 -11.84
C TYR A 218 -8.76 -1.00 -12.87
N SER A 219 -8.38 -1.00 -14.15
CA SER A 219 -9.27 -1.17 -15.29
C SER A 219 -8.45 -1.66 -16.47
N LEU A 220 -9.01 -2.55 -17.29
CA LEU A 220 -8.32 -3.18 -18.43
C LEU A 220 -6.97 -3.82 -18.02
N GLY A 221 -6.94 -4.42 -16.83
CA GLY A 221 -5.80 -5.18 -16.31
C GLY A 221 -4.71 -4.34 -15.66
N SER A 222 -4.80 -3.02 -15.68
CA SER A 222 -3.72 -2.14 -15.21
C SER A 222 -4.20 -1.12 -14.19
N ALA A 223 -3.29 -0.70 -13.31
CA ALA A 223 -3.57 0.40 -12.38
C ALA A 223 -3.77 1.70 -13.18
N ILE A 224 -4.86 2.40 -12.93
CA ILE A 224 -5.23 3.64 -13.62
C ILE A 224 -5.17 4.86 -12.69
N TYR A 225 -5.34 4.62 -11.39
CA TYR A 225 -5.27 5.63 -10.35
C TYR A 225 -4.86 5.00 -9.03
N THR A 226 -3.98 5.66 -8.30
CA THR A 226 -3.61 5.26 -6.94
C THR A 226 -3.44 6.48 -6.03
N ALA A 227 -3.83 6.35 -4.77
CA ALA A 227 -3.77 7.45 -3.81
C ALA A 227 -3.78 6.92 -2.37
N THR A 228 -3.45 7.80 -1.43
CA THR A 228 -3.56 7.54 -0.01
C THR A 228 -4.35 8.66 0.65
N LEU A 229 -5.24 8.31 1.59
CA LEU A 229 -5.92 9.24 2.48
C LEU A 229 -5.33 9.16 3.89
N PRO A 230 -5.08 10.29 4.58
CA PRO A 230 -4.51 10.33 5.93
C PRO A 230 -5.54 10.06 7.05
N VAL A 231 -6.42 9.09 6.83
CA VAL A 231 -7.45 8.62 7.77
C VAL A 231 -7.46 7.10 7.79
N GLY A 232 -7.74 6.49 8.93
CA GLY A 232 -7.76 5.04 9.09
C GLY A 232 -8.38 4.63 10.42
N GLY A 233 -8.14 3.40 10.85
CA GLY A 233 -8.74 2.81 12.04
C GLY A 233 -8.53 3.59 13.36
N ASN A 234 -7.45 4.38 13.48
CA ASN A 234 -7.19 5.20 14.67
C ASN A 234 -8.22 6.32 14.88
N VAL A 235 -8.81 6.83 13.78
CA VAL A 235 -9.88 7.84 13.87
C VAL A 235 -11.12 7.21 14.50
N LEU A 236 -11.47 5.99 14.07
CA LEU A 236 -12.57 5.23 14.66
C LEU A 236 -12.32 4.90 16.14
N THR A 237 -11.11 4.49 16.50
CA THR A 237 -10.73 4.27 17.91
C THR A 237 -10.90 5.54 18.75
N SER A 238 -10.54 6.71 18.19
CA SER A 238 -10.68 8.00 18.87
C SER A 238 -12.15 8.35 19.10
N ASP A 239 -13.02 8.12 18.11
CA ASP A 239 -14.45 8.34 18.25
C ASP A 239 -15.09 7.41 19.29
N ILE A 240 -14.70 6.12 19.31
CA ILE A 240 -15.16 5.16 20.33
C ILE A 240 -14.70 5.60 21.72
N SER A 241 -13.44 6.00 21.87
CA SER A 241 -12.90 6.52 23.14
C SER A 241 -13.69 7.73 23.63
N LEU A 242 -13.99 8.68 22.75
CA LEU A 242 -14.75 9.87 23.09
C LEU A 242 -16.22 9.55 23.44
N GLY A 243 -16.87 8.72 22.62
CA GLY A 243 -18.28 8.36 22.79
C GLY A 243 -18.54 7.53 24.05
N LEU A 244 -17.68 6.55 24.33
CA LEU A 244 -17.78 5.68 25.51
C LEU A 244 -17.06 6.26 26.74
N LYS A 245 -16.36 7.40 26.61
CA LYS A 245 -15.60 8.06 27.67
C LYS A 245 -14.60 7.10 28.35
N THR A 246 -13.85 6.39 27.52
CA THR A 246 -12.86 5.40 27.91
C THR A 246 -11.49 5.69 27.28
N THR A 247 -10.44 4.98 27.69
CA THR A 247 -9.09 5.15 27.15
C THR A 247 -8.99 4.67 25.70
N LEU A 248 -7.99 5.14 24.94
CA LEU A 248 -7.76 4.67 23.56
C LEU A 248 -7.46 3.16 23.51
N ALA A 249 -6.77 2.62 24.52
CA ALA A 249 -6.46 1.20 24.61
C ALA A 249 -7.73 0.36 24.76
N GLU A 250 -8.62 0.77 25.68
CA GLU A 250 -9.92 0.10 25.88
C GLU A 250 -10.81 0.26 24.64
N ALA A 251 -10.84 1.45 24.04
CA ALA A 251 -11.59 1.70 22.81
C ALA A 251 -11.12 0.83 21.64
N GLU A 252 -9.81 0.59 21.52
CA GLU A 252 -9.24 -0.30 20.50
C GLU A 252 -9.66 -1.75 20.74
N ASP A 253 -9.66 -2.20 21.99
CA ASP A 253 -10.13 -3.54 22.37
C ASP A 253 -11.62 -3.73 22.05
N VAL A 254 -12.45 -2.76 22.45
CA VAL A 254 -13.88 -2.73 22.14
C VAL A 254 -14.11 -2.74 20.63
N LYS A 255 -13.38 -1.92 19.86
CA LYS A 255 -13.46 -1.89 18.40
C LYS A 255 -13.19 -3.27 17.79
N LYS A 256 -12.12 -3.95 18.22
CA LYS A 256 -11.73 -5.27 17.71
C LYS A 256 -12.73 -6.37 18.07
N ARG A 257 -13.28 -6.33 19.29
CA ARG A 257 -14.19 -7.38 19.79
C ARG A 257 -15.63 -7.19 19.35
N LEU A 258 -16.10 -5.95 19.30
CA LEU A 258 -17.53 -5.60 19.23
C LEU A 258 -17.87 -4.65 18.08
N GLY A 259 -16.89 -4.12 17.34
CA GLY A 259 -17.12 -3.10 16.31
C GLY A 259 -18.03 -3.53 15.16
N ALA A 260 -18.17 -4.84 14.94
CA ALA A 260 -19.06 -5.43 13.93
C ALA A 260 -20.15 -6.34 14.54
N ALA A 261 -20.41 -6.23 15.84
CA ALA A 261 -21.44 -7.04 16.50
C ALA A 261 -22.84 -6.68 15.97
N GLU A 262 -23.57 -7.69 15.49
CA GLU A 262 -24.97 -7.55 15.04
C GLU A 262 -25.98 -7.80 16.16
N ASP A 263 -25.59 -8.58 17.18
CA ASP A 263 -26.40 -8.89 18.34
C ASP A 263 -26.46 -7.72 19.33
N GLU A 264 -27.66 -7.47 19.88
CA GLU A 264 -27.85 -6.52 20.97
C GLU A 264 -27.37 -7.15 22.27
N ARG A 265 -26.32 -6.58 22.86
CA ARG A 265 -25.79 -6.99 24.17
C ARG A 265 -25.16 -5.84 24.90
N SER A 266 -25.12 -5.93 26.22
CA SER A 266 -24.37 -5.01 27.05
C SER A 266 -22.91 -5.44 27.21
N PHE A 267 -22.05 -4.46 27.44
CA PHE A 267 -20.64 -4.66 27.77
C PHE A 267 -20.16 -3.54 28.68
N GLU A 268 -19.13 -3.80 29.46
CA GLU A 268 -18.52 -2.80 30.33
C GLU A 268 -17.21 -2.28 29.75
N VAL A 269 -16.95 -0.99 29.98
CA VAL A 269 -15.64 -0.36 29.72
C VAL A 269 -15.16 0.37 30.96
N HIS A 270 -13.85 0.45 31.14
CA HIS A 270 -13.27 1.30 32.18
C HIS A 270 -13.43 2.79 31.85
N THR A 271 -13.70 3.62 32.85
CA THR A 271 -13.68 5.09 32.70
C THR A 271 -12.25 5.60 32.47
N LEU A 272 -12.10 6.85 31.99
CA LEU A 272 -10.80 7.47 31.73
C LEU A 272 -9.84 7.47 32.94
N ASP A 273 -10.35 7.54 34.17
CA ASP A 273 -9.55 7.48 35.40
C ASP A 273 -9.23 6.03 35.83
N GLY A 274 -9.74 5.03 35.12
CA GLY A 274 -9.57 3.60 35.38
C GLY A 274 -10.34 3.05 36.59
N ARG A 275 -11.05 3.91 37.33
CA ARG A 275 -11.60 3.55 38.65
C ARG A 275 -12.97 2.91 38.58
N ALA A 276 -13.82 3.38 37.67
CA ALA A 276 -15.17 2.89 37.51
C ALA A 276 -15.31 2.10 36.22
N ARG A 277 -16.33 1.25 36.16
CA ARG A 277 -16.83 0.66 34.93
C ARG A 277 -18.16 1.28 34.56
N ARG A 278 -18.40 1.44 33.27
CA ARG A 278 -19.68 1.85 32.73
C ARG A 278 -20.19 0.80 31.77
N GLU A 279 -21.45 0.44 31.95
CA GLU A 279 -22.15 -0.42 31.02
C GLU A 279 -22.58 0.39 29.80
N HIS A 280 -22.37 -0.18 28.62
CA HIS A 280 -22.76 0.30 27.30
C HIS A 280 -23.43 -0.82 26.51
N SER A 281 -24.06 -0.49 25.40
CA SER A 281 -24.66 -1.48 24.50
C SER A 281 -24.00 -1.49 23.12
N THR A 282 -24.08 -2.64 22.43
CA THR A 282 -23.66 -2.73 21.02
C THR A 282 -24.46 -1.81 20.10
N ALA A 283 -25.70 -1.43 20.45
CA ALA A 283 -26.44 -0.35 19.80
C ALA A 283 -25.73 1.01 19.90
N GLU A 284 -25.31 1.42 21.11
CA GLU A 284 -24.56 2.66 21.32
C GLU A 284 -23.23 2.66 20.54
N LEU A 285 -22.51 1.54 20.57
CA LEU A 285 -21.26 1.40 19.81
C LEU A 285 -21.49 1.54 18.30
N ARG A 286 -22.54 0.92 17.74
CA ARG A 286 -22.88 1.03 16.31
C ARG A 286 -23.22 2.46 15.90
N GLN A 287 -23.85 3.24 16.77
CA GLN A 287 -24.11 4.67 16.51
C GLN A 287 -22.82 5.50 16.37
N ILE A 288 -21.69 5.01 16.89
CA ILE A 288 -20.36 5.63 16.71
C ILE A 288 -19.65 5.04 15.49
N VAL A 289 -19.63 3.71 15.37
CA VAL A 289 -18.85 2.99 14.35
C VAL A 289 -19.39 3.26 12.94
N VAL A 290 -20.69 3.10 12.73
CA VAL A 290 -21.29 3.16 11.38
C VAL A 290 -21.08 4.53 10.71
N PRO A 291 -21.38 5.67 11.38
CA PRO A 291 -21.15 6.98 10.76
C PRO A 291 -19.69 7.21 10.37
N ARG A 292 -18.72 6.82 11.21
CA ARG A 292 -17.30 6.99 10.91
C ARG A 292 -16.85 6.12 9.73
N VAL A 293 -17.27 4.86 9.67
CA VAL A 293 -16.94 3.99 8.53
C VAL A 293 -17.52 4.57 7.24
N LEU A 294 -18.79 5.00 7.26
CA LEU A 294 -19.42 5.63 6.10
C LEU A 294 -18.71 6.93 5.69
N GLU A 295 -18.22 7.72 6.64
CA GLU A 295 -17.44 8.92 6.33
C GLU A 295 -16.13 8.57 5.63
N MET A 296 -15.36 7.60 6.13
CA MET A 296 -14.11 7.17 5.47
C MET A 296 -14.37 6.65 4.05
N LEU A 297 -15.43 5.86 3.85
CA LEU A 297 -15.82 5.37 2.53
C LEU A 297 -16.25 6.51 1.60
N ARG A 298 -16.97 7.53 2.10
CA ARG A 298 -17.32 8.72 1.33
C ARG A 298 -16.08 9.52 0.93
N MET A 299 -15.11 9.67 1.82
CA MET A 299 -13.84 10.34 1.50
C MET A 299 -13.09 9.61 0.38
N ALA A 300 -13.02 8.27 0.45
CA ALA A 300 -12.42 7.45 -0.61
C ALA A 300 -13.18 7.60 -1.95
N ASN A 301 -14.50 7.49 -1.92
CA ASN A 301 -15.34 7.65 -3.11
C ASN A 301 -15.20 9.05 -3.73
N GLN A 302 -15.19 10.10 -2.92
CA GLN A 302 -14.97 11.47 -3.40
C GLN A 302 -13.61 11.59 -4.08
N LYS A 303 -12.55 11.06 -3.45
CA LYS A 303 -11.19 11.08 -4.00
C LYS A 303 -11.11 10.40 -5.36
N ILE A 304 -11.78 9.25 -5.52
CA ILE A 304 -11.85 8.52 -6.78
C ILE A 304 -12.65 9.32 -7.81
N ALA A 305 -13.86 9.78 -7.47
CA ALA A 305 -14.74 10.50 -8.39
C ALA A 305 -14.15 11.81 -8.94
N GLU A 306 -13.26 12.47 -8.18
CA GLU A 306 -12.54 13.67 -8.62
C GLU A 306 -11.41 13.39 -9.63
N ASN A 307 -10.88 12.16 -9.65
CA ASN A 307 -9.65 11.84 -10.38
C ASN A 307 -9.80 10.72 -11.42
N VAL A 308 -10.89 9.95 -11.36
CA VAL A 308 -11.14 8.81 -12.24
C VAL A 308 -12.45 9.03 -13.00
N PRO A 309 -12.43 9.01 -14.34
CA PRO A 309 -13.63 9.00 -15.16
C PRO A 309 -14.58 7.85 -14.80
N ARG A 310 -15.89 8.14 -14.72
CA ARG A 310 -16.93 7.16 -14.31
C ARG A 310 -17.13 6.02 -15.30
N ASP A 311 -16.68 6.15 -16.52
CA ASP A 311 -16.76 5.13 -17.57
C ASP A 311 -15.62 4.11 -17.48
N LEU A 312 -14.62 4.36 -16.62
CA LEU A 312 -13.46 3.47 -16.44
C LEU A 312 -13.58 2.54 -15.23
N VAL A 313 -14.56 2.76 -14.34
CA VAL A 313 -14.76 2.02 -13.06
C VAL A 313 -16.23 1.92 -12.72
#